data_AF-A0AAW2ZCV8-F1
#
_entry.id   AF-A0AAW2ZCV8-F1
#
_cell.length_a   1.000
_cell.length_b   1.000
_cell.length_c   1.000
_cell.angle_alpha   90.00
_cell.angle_beta   90.00
_cell.angle_gamma   90.00
#
_symmetry.space_group_name_H-M   'P 1'
#
loop_
_entity.id
_entity.type
_entity.pdbx_description
1 polymer ?
#
loop_
_entity_poly.entity_id
_entity_poly.type
_entity_poly.pdbx_seq_one_letter_code
_entity_poly.pdbx_strand_id
1 'polypeptide(L)'
;MMKVAILALAAIVSIVNAEIYTFCNPSQSGYALQAKNVVLSPSVPVSGQDFGVKIQGTMASDLTSGKAKVHVDYAGVELFDNEVDVCAFPGFKCPVKAGPIDLAIVQNIPTLAPPGGPYTGKVELLDQSGKVVTCINFNFEMGGGDNSIDHPDAHVLHDSIINEVNSDDEATWVAHRSPVFESVTIAQAKTKLGAVGIKRTGVHTRATNAPDNFDSRTQWPGCVHPVRNQQSCGSCWAFAASEVLSDRICIASKKSVDVILSPQYLVNCDKVDHGCQGGQLAASWSFLKDTGIPTDKCAPYYSGETKKAGQCSNQCADGSSFKLFKASSYKLLRGEAQMIEDIQQHGPIEVGFMVYRDFMAYKSGVYTHRTGALLGGHAVKIVGWGVDKASNTPYWTVQNSWTETFGEGGFFRIARGRDECGIESNVVTGTPAL
;
A
#
# COMPACT_ATOMS: atom_id res chain seq x y z
N MET A 1 18.07 60.74 -12.14
CA MET A 1 18.73 59.70 -11.32
C MET A 1 17.89 59.45 -10.08
N MET A 2 17.16 58.33 -10.03
CA MET A 2 16.86 57.54 -8.82
C MET A 2 15.98 56.37 -9.25
N LYS A 3 16.56 55.17 -9.26
CA LYS A 3 15.83 53.90 -9.35
C LYS A 3 15.33 53.59 -7.95
N VAL A 4 14.03 53.29 -7.79
CA VAL A 4 13.54 52.54 -6.64
C VAL A 4 12.61 51.46 -7.17
N ALA A 5 13.11 50.22 -7.11
CA ALA A 5 12.34 49.02 -7.30
C ALA A 5 11.52 48.76 -6.03
N ILE A 6 10.21 48.54 -6.16
CA ILE A 6 9.39 47.99 -5.08
C ILE A 6 9.25 46.51 -5.38
N LEU A 7 10.06 45.72 -4.67
CA LEU A 7 10.01 44.27 -4.62
C LEU A 7 8.74 43.84 -3.90
N ALA A 8 8.00 42.91 -4.49
CA ALA A 8 6.94 42.17 -3.82
C ALA A 8 7.55 41.30 -2.70
N LEU A 9 7.13 41.51 -1.45
CA LEU A 9 7.30 40.51 -0.39
C LEU A 9 6.04 39.65 -0.34
N ALA A 10 6.11 38.48 -0.98
CA ALA A 10 5.23 37.37 -0.65
C ALA A 10 5.69 36.82 0.71
N ALA A 11 4.83 36.92 1.72
CA ALA A 11 5.03 36.24 3.00
C ALA A 11 4.89 34.73 2.77
N ILE A 12 6.03 34.05 2.61
CA ILE A 12 6.13 32.61 2.75
C ILE A 12 5.99 32.33 4.25
N VAL A 13 4.82 31.86 4.67
CA VAL A 13 4.67 31.23 5.97
C VAL A 13 5.40 29.89 5.86
N SER A 14 6.67 29.88 6.26
CA SER A 14 7.43 28.66 6.50
C SER A 14 6.77 27.93 7.66
N ILE A 15 6.07 26.85 7.36
CA ILE A 15 5.70 25.84 8.36
C ILE A 15 7.03 25.29 8.87
N VAL A 16 7.37 25.62 10.11
CA VAL A 16 8.55 25.07 10.78
C VAL A 16 8.25 23.60 11.01
N ASN A 17 8.91 22.70 10.27
CA ASN A 17 8.96 21.29 10.67
C ASN A 17 9.54 21.27 12.09
N ALA A 18 8.73 20.88 13.08
CA ALA A 18 9.26 20.63 14.41
C ALA A 18 10.21 19.43 14.28
N GLU A 19 11.51 19.66 14.45
CA GLU A 19 12.48 18.56 14.50
C GLU A 19 12.10 17.63 15.66
N ILE A 20 11.90 16.34 15.36
CA ILE A 20 11.52 15.31 16.33
C ILE A 20 12.63 14.99 17.33
N TYR A 21 13.82 15.57 17.15
CA TYR A 21 14.98 15.40 18.01
C TYR A 21 15.83 16.67 18.09
N THR A 22 16.65 16.77 19.14
CA THR A 22 17.67 17.80 19.33
C THR A 22 18.93 17.16 19.91
N PHE A 23 20.11 17.74 19.64
CA PHE A 23 21.34 17.31 20.30
C PHE A 23 21.46 17.92 21.69
N CYS A 24 21.93 17.16 22.67
CA CYS A 24 22.16 17.69 24.03
C CYS A 24 23.16 18.85 24.03
N ASN A 25 24.12 18.82 23.10
CA ASN A 25 24.94 19.96 22.72
C ASN A 25 24.64 20.35 21.26
N PRO A 26 24.03 21.51 20.99
CA PRO A 26 23.60 21.92 19.65
C PRO A 26 24.73 22.01 18.61
N SER A 27 25.96 22.33 19.02
CA SER A 27 27.09 22.41 18.09
C SER A 27 27.68 21.05 17.73
N GLN A 28 27.29 19.99 18.45
CA GLN A 28 27.96 18.67 18.48
C GLN A 28 29.49 18.75 18.71
N SER A 29 30.01 19.92 19.11
CA SER A 29 31.45 20.14 19.23
C SER A 29 31.98 19.33 20.40
N GLY A 30 32.85 18.37 20.10
CA GLY A 30 33.45 17.46 21.10
C GLY A 30 32.83 16.06 21.15
N TYR A 31 31.73 15.81 20.44
CA TYR A 31 31.19 14.46 20.24
C TYR A 31 32.02 13.71 19.18
N ALA A 32 32.41 12.49 19.49
CA ALA A 32 33.16 11.63 18.57
C ALA A 32 32.26 11.12 17.42
N LEU A 33 30.95 10.97 17.67
CA LEU A 33 29.97 10.68 16.65
C LEU A 33 29.25 11.96 16.23
N GLN A 34 29.50 12.36 14.98
CA GLN A 34 28.78 13.44 14.31
C GLN A 34 27.54 12.85 13.65
N ALA A 35 26.39 12.98 14.31
CA ALA A 35 25.12 12.45 13.84
C ALA A 35 24.52 13.38 12.78
N LYS A 36 24.12 12.81 11.65
CA LYS A 36 23.53 13.51 10.50
C LYS A 36 22.04 13.32 10.39
N ASN A 37 21.54 12.15 10.77
CA ASN A 37 20.12 11.82 10.73
C ASN A 37 19.77 10.92 11.93
N VAL A 38 18.61 11.18 12.54
CA VAL A 38 18.08 10.39 13.66
C VAL A 38 16.64 10.03 13.32
N VAL A 39 16.34 8.73 13.33
CA VAL A 39 15.03 8.19 12.96
C VAL A 39 14.50 7.34 14.11
N LEU A 40 13.25 7.58 14.50
CA LEU A 40 12.52 6.75 15.45
C LEU A 40 11.82 5.61 14.71
N SER A 41 11.88 4.39 15.23
CA SER A 41 11.34 3.19 14.59
C SER A 41 10.63 2.26 15.60
N PRO A 42 9.32 2.01 15.49
CA PRO A 42 8.42 2.68 14.57
C PRO A 42 8.34 4.17 14.90
N SER A 43 7.98 5.00 13.90
CA SER A 43 7.83 6.45 14.06
C SER A 43 6.78 6.83 15.11
N VAL A 44 5.83 5.92 15.37
CA VAL A 44 4.86 5.98 16.47
C VAL A 44 5.00 4.72 17.34
N PRO A 45 5.72 4.79 18.46
CA PRO A 45 5.99 3.63 19.31
C PRO A 45 4.74 3.12 20.03
N VAL A 46 4.66 1.82 20.29
CA VAL A 46 3.48 1.18 20.93
C VAL A 46 3.90 0.46 22.20
N SER A 47 3.09 0.55 23.24
CA SER A 47 3.34 -0.12 24.53
C SER A 47 3.48 -1.63 24.32
N GLY A 48 4.53 -2.23 24.90
CA GLY A 48 4.85 -3.66 24.76
C GLY A 48 5.58 -4.04 23.48
N GLN A 49 5.83 -3.10 22.56
CA GLN A 49 6.60 -3.34 21.33
C GLN A 49 8.01 -2.77 21.41
N ASP A 50 8.84 -3.23 20.49
CA ASP A 50 10.19 -2.72 20.31
C ASP A 50 10.16 -1.32 19.70
N PHE A 51 10.93 -0.43 20.31
CA PHE A 51 11.17 0.93 19.93
C PHE A 51 12.66 1.15 19.71
N GLY A 52 12.98 1.70 18.55
CA GLY A 52 14.30 1.89 18.03
C GLY A 52 14.63 3.36 17.83
N VAL A 53 15.82 3.77 18.26
CA VAL A 53 16.43 5.04 17.83
C VAL A 53 17.57 4.71 16.89
N LYS A 54 17.40 5.07 15.62
CA LYS A 54 18.37 4.85 14.56
C LYS A 54 19.18 6.13 14.33
N ILE A 55 20.50 6.05 14.48
CA ILE A 55 21.43 7.17 14.38
C ILE A 55 22.37 6.92 13.21
N GLN A 56 22.30 7.77 12.20
CA GLN A 56 23.20 7.74 11.05
C GLN A 56 24.18 8.90 11.15
N GLY A 57 25.47 8.61 11.00
CA GLY A 57 26.50 9.63 11.22
C GLY A 57 27.89 9.19 10.83
N THR A 58 28.89 9.91 11.36
CA THR A 58 30.30 9.60 11.14
C THR A 58 31.04 9.60 12.47
N MET A 59 31.70 8.48 12.75
CA MET A 59 32.51 8.28 13.94
C MET A 59 33.95 8.75 13.70
N ALA A 60 34.49 9.59 14.57
CA ALA A 60 35.84 10.15 14.47
C ALA A 60 36.94 9.18 14.94
N SER A 61 36.60 8.19 15.77
CA SER A 61 37.55 7.23 16.34
C SER A 61 36.91 5.86 16.52
N ASP A 62 37.73 4.80 16.57
CA ASP A 62 37.25 3.44 16.83
C ASP A 62 36.53 3.34 18.18
N LEU A 63 35.41 2.63 18.20
CA LEU A 63 34.68 2.25 19.42
C LEU A 63 34.96 0.77 19.70
N THR A 64 35.81 0.49 20.70
CA THR A 64 36.23 -0.89 20.99
C THR A 64 35.22 -1.64 21.85
N SER A 65 34.52 -0.91 22.71
CA SER A 65 33.34 -1.32 23.45
C SER A 65 32.59 -0.05 23.87
N GLY A 66 31.35 -0.17 24.34
CA GLY A 66 30.59 1.00 24.74
C GLY A 66 29.20 0.65 25.26
N LYS A 67 28.50 1.66 25.75
CA LYS A 67 27.15 1.52 26.29
C LYS A 67 26.23 2.57 25.71
N ALA A 68 24.98 2.19 25.47
CA ALA A 68 23.90 3.09 25.12
C ALA A 68 22.96 3.20 26.31
N LYS A 69 22.80 4.40 26.85
CA LYS A 69 21.79 4.73 27.85
C LYS A 69 20.57 5.28 27.15
N VAL A 70 19.41 4.69 27.40
CA VAL A 70 18.13 5.13 26.86
C VAL A 70 17.22 5.43 28.03
N HIS A 71 16.86 6.69 28.15
CA HIS A 71 15.94 7.19 29.17
C HIS A 71 14.68 7.70 28.48
N VAL A 72 13.50 7.34 29.00
CA VAL A 72 12.21 7.80 28.51
C VAL A 72 11.34 8.26 29.67
N ASP A 73 10.78 9.46 29.52
CA ASP A 73 9.90 10.13 30.47
C ASP A 73 8.55 10.45 29.82
N TYR A 74 7.48 10.33 30.61
CA TYR A 74 6.15 10.79 30.28
C TYR A 74 5.60 11.68 31.40
N ALA A 75 5.29 12.94 31.06
CA ALA A 75 4.72 13.92 31.99
C ALA A 75 5.51 14.10 33.31
N GLY A 76 6.84 13.95 33.26
CA GLY A 76 7.73 14.04 34.42
C GLY A 76 7.85 12.76 35.23
N VAL A 77 7.36 11.63 34.71
CA VAL A 77 7.52 10.30 35.28
C VAL A 77 8.45 9.48 34.38
N GLU A 78 9.56 9.01 34.95
CA GLU A 78 10.47 8.07 34.31
C GLU A 78 9.76 6.73 34.07
N LEU A 79 9.71 6.30 32.81
CA LEU A 79 9.12 5.02 32.41
C LEU A 79 10.17 3.92 32.34
N PHE A 80 11.35 4.24 31.83
CA PHE A 80 12.52 3.38 31.92
C PHE A 80 13.82 4.18 31.72
N ASP A 81 14.87 3.71 32.38
CA ASP A 81 16.25 4.13 32.20
C ASP A 81 17.10 2.86 32.07
N ASN A 82 17.39 2.48 30.82
CA ASN A 82 18.08 1.24 30.50
C ASN A 82 19.45 1.52 29.92
N GLU A 83 20.41 0.67 30.29
CA GLU A 83 21.76 0.67 29.75
C GLU A 83 22.00 -0.61 28.97
N VAL A 84 22.37 -0.51 27.70
CA VAL A 84 22.62 -1.66 26.82
C VAL A 84 24.01 -1.61 26.22
N ASP A 85 24.65 -2.77 26.14
CA ASP A 85 25.95 -2.92 25.49
C ASP A 85 25.82 -2.70 23.98
N VAL A 86 26.54 -1.72 23.46
CA VAL A 86 26.51 -1.35 22.04
C VAL A 86 27.00 -2.52 21.16
N CYS A 87 27.87 -3.38 21.70
CA CYS A 87 28.41 -4.54 21.02
C CYS A 87 27.44 -5.73 21.00
N ALA A 88 26.35 -5.67 21.76
CA ALA A 88 25.30 -6.69 21.75
C ALA A 88 24.17 -6.37 20.74
N PHE A 89 24.22 -5.21 20.07
CA PHE A 89 23.19 -4.83 19.11
C PHE A 89 23.23 -5.69 17.83
N PRO A 90 22.06 -6.09 17.30
CA PRO A 90 21.97 -6.80 16.03
C PRO A 90 22.65 -6.01 14.91
N GLY A 91 23.64 -6.62 14.25
CA GLY A 91 24.37 -6.00 13.15
C GLY A 91 25.62 -5.21 13.54
N PHE A 92 25.95 -5.10 14.82
CA PHE A 92 27.18 -4.47 15.30
C PHE A 92 28.20 -5.51 15.78
N LYS A 93 29.43 -5.46 15.25
CA LYS A 93 30.57 -6.24 15.75
C LYS A 93 31.65 -5.28 16.21
N CYS A 94 31.86 -5.20 17.52
CA CYS A 94 32.97 -4.46 18.08
C CYS A 94 34.31 -5.15 17.78
N PRO A 95 35.39 -4.41 17.50
CA PRO A 95 35.48 -2.94 17.50
C PRO A 95 34.86 -2.31 16.24
N VAL A 96 34.11 -1.23 16.43
CA VAL A 96 33.49 -0.46 15.36
C VAL A 96 34.52 0.56 14.89
N LYS A 97 34.87 0.51 13.60
CA LYS A 97 35.90 1.38 13.04
C LYS A 97 35.40 2.81 12.84
N ALA A 98 36.32 3.77 12.95
CA ALA A 98 36.05 5.15 12.55
C ALA A 98 35.54 5.20 11.09
N GLY A 99 34.60 6.11 10.82
CA GLY A 99 33.93 6.22 9.52
C GLY A 99 32.41 6.30 9.62
N PRO A 100 31.69 6.13 8.49
CA PRO A 100 30.23 6.14 8.46
C PRO A 100 29.65 5.03 9.35
N ILE A 101 28.63 5.38 10.12
CA ILE A 101 27.91 4.41 10.94
C ILE A 101 26.40 4.55 10.77
N ASP A 102 25.73 3.41 10.91
CA ASP A 102 24.28 3.29 11.00
C ASP A 102 23.94 2.44 12.23
N LEU A 103 23.60 3.09 13.33
CA LEU A 103 23.40 2.46 14.64
C LEU A 103 21.92 2.43 14.99
N ALA A 104 21.38 1.25 15.29
CA ALA A 104 20.01 1.09 15.78
C ALA A 104 20.01 0.62 17.23
N ILE A 105 19.47 1.45 18.12
CA ILE A 105 19.34 1.14 19.55
C ILE A 105 17.89 0.74 19.79
N VAL A 106 17.64 -0.53 20.11
CA VAL A 106 16.29 -1.07 20.27
C VAL A 106 16.01 -1.39 21.73
N GLN A 107 14.84 -0.98 22.22
CA GLN A 107 14.33 -1.21 23.57
C GLN A 107 12.87 -1.63 23.51
N ASN A 108 12.43 -2.48 24.44
CA ASN A 108 11.00 -2.76 24.57
C ASN A 108 10.33 -1.68 25.43
N ILE A 109 9.23 -1.11 24.94
CA ILE A 109 8.46 -0.14 25.75
C ILE A 109 7.61 -0.90 26.76
N PRO A 110 7.62 -0.54 28.05
CA PRO A 110 6.75 -1.14 29.05
C PRO A 110 5.28 -1.14 28.61
N THR A 111 4.57 -2.24 28.86
CA THR A 111 3.13 -2.37 28.55
C THR A 111 2.26 -1.38 29.32
N LEU A 112 2.77 -0.81 30.41
CA LEU A 112 2.11 0.18 31.25
C LEU A 112 2.22 1.62 30.72
N ALA A 113 3.02 1.86 29.67
CA ALA A 113 3.20 3.20 29.10
C ALA A 113 1.87 3.74 28.50
N PRO A 114 1.35 4.88 28.97
CA PRO A 114 0.08 5.44 28.49
C PRO A 114 0.04 5.77 26.98
N PRO A 115 -1.13 5.71 26.33
CA PRO A 115 -1.36 6.35 25.03
C PRO A 115 -0.99 7.83 24.98
N GLY A 116 -0.68 8.33 23.77
CA GLY A 116 -0.59 9.75 23.48
C GLY A 116 0.78 10.33 23.81
N GLY A 117 0.82 11.60 24.18
CA GLY A 117 2.06 12.28 24.51
C GLY A 117 1.82 13.60 25.25
N PRO A 118 2.87 14.41 25.43
CA PRO A 118 4.22 14.22 24.87
C PRO A 118 5.07 13.26 25.70
N TYR A 119 5.83 12.40 25.02
CA TYR A 119 6.95 11.65 25.59
C TYR A 119 8.25 12.36 25.25
N THR A 120 9.17 12.36 26.20
CA THR A 120 10.54 12.82 25.97
C THR A 120 11.49 11.67 26.20
N GLY A 121 12.44 11.50 25.30
CA GLY A 121 13.47 10.50 25.41
C GLY A 121 14.86 11.10 25.24
N LYS A 122 15.84 10.40 25.81
CA LYS A 122 17.25 10.74 25.72
C LYS A 122 18.06 9.49 25.43
N VAL A 123 18.90 9.57 24.40
CA VAL A 123 19.93 8.56 24.12
C VAL A 123 21.30 9.16 24.38
N GLU A 124 22.09 8.48 25.21
CA GLU A 124 23.52 8.77 25.42
C GLU A 124 24.36 7.56 25.04
N LEU A 125 25.27 7.74 24.09
CA LEU A 125 26.28 6.74 23.76
C LEU A 125 27.57 7.04 24.52
N LEU A 126 28.14 6.02 25.13
CA LEU A 126 29.36 6.05 25.91
C LEU A 126 30.40 5.12 25.28
N ASP A 127 31.66 5.56 25.20
CA ASP A 127 32.77 4.71 24.80
C ASP A 127 33.28 3.79 25.93
N GLN A 128 34.30 3.00 25.63
CA GLN A 128 34.97 2.10 26.57
C GLN A 128 35.51 2.78 27.84
N SER A 129 35.73 4.10 27.81
CA SER A 129 36.19 4.90 28.95
C SER A 129 35.05 5.57 29.74
N GLY A 130 33.81 5.40 29.27
CA GLY A 130 32.63 6.09 29.82
C GLY A 130 32.47 7.53 29.30
N LYS A 131 33.19 7.93 28.25
CA LYS A 131 33.05 9.26 27.66
C LYS A 131 31.85 9.29 26.71
N VAL A 132 31.05 10.35 26.79
CA VAL A 132 29.92 10.59 25.87
C VAL A 132 30.41 10.81 24.45
N VAL A 133 30.04 9.91 23.54
CA VAL A 133 30.36 10.00 22.10
C VAL A 133 29.24 10.63 21.28
N THR A 134 27.99 10.54 21.72
CA THR A 134 26.86 11.36 21.24
C THR A 134 25.77 11.42 22.30
N CYS A 135 24.94 12.46 22.23
CA CYS A 135 23.77 12.63 23.10
C CYS A 135 22.64 13.31 22.32
N ILE A 136 21.47 12.66 22.31
CA ILE A 136 20.30 13.08 21.54
C ILE A 136 19.08 13.06 22.45
N ASN A 137 18.36 14.17 22.50
CA ASN A 137 17.00 14.24 23.04
C ASN A 137 16.01 14.06 21.88
N PHE A 138 14.91 13.38 22.10
CA PHE A 138 13.86 13.19 21.10
C PHE A 138 12.49 13.25 21.74
N ASN A 139 11.52 13.72 20.97
CA ASN A 139 10.13 13.80 21.38
C ASN A 139 9.31 12.86 20.51
N PHE A 140 8.36 12.17 21.13
CA PHE A 140 7.45 11.30 20.40
C PHE A 140 6.11 11.21 21.11
N GLU A 141 5.15 10.58 20.44
CA GLU A 141 3.86 10.23 21.02
C GLU A 141 3.71 8.72 20.94
N MET A 142 3.31 8.11 22.05
CA MET A 142 2.95 6.72 22.12
C MET A 142 1.63 6.47 21.40
N GLY A 143 1.63 5.47 20.52
CA GLY A 143 0.41 4.88 20.01
C GLY A 143 -0.40 4.29 21.17
N GLY A 144 -1.67 4.68 21.25
CA GLY A 144 -2.52 4.26 22.35
C GLY A 144 -2.96 2.80 22.29
N GLY A 145 -2.69 2.04 23.35
CA GLY A 145 -3.53 0.92 23.71
C GLY A 145 -4.98 1.39 23.81
N ASP A 146 -5.85 0.80 22.98
CA ASP A 146 -7.29 1.06 22.81
C ASP A 146 -7.74 2.25 21.93
N ASN A 147 -6.85 2.90 21.16
CA ASN A 147 -7.23 3.79 20.03
C ASN A 147 -6.04 4.06 19.08
N SER A 148 -5.17 3.06 18.90
CA SER A 148 -3.95 3.20 18.11
C SER A 148 -4.27 3.47 16.65
N ILE A 149 -3.30 4.01 15.92
CA ILE A 149 -3.35 4.18 14.47
C ILE A 149 -3.89 2.92 13.76
N ASP A 150 -3.75 1.70 14.30
CA ASP A 150 -4.27 0.44 13.73
C ASP A 150 -5.60 -0.07 14.35
N HIS A 151 -6.25 0.69 15.23
CA HIS A 151 -7.57 0.38 15.76
C HIS A 151 -8.59 0.33 14.60
N PRO A 152 -9.54 -0.63 14.58
CA PRO A 152 -10.51 -0.74 13.49
C PRO A 152 -11.29 0.56 13.21
N ASP A 153 -11.54 1.38 14.23
CA ASP A 153 -12.25 2.66 14.07
C ASP A 153 -11.34 3.86 13.79
N ALA A 154 -10.02 3.69 13.80
CA ALA A 154 -9.09 4.75 13.41
C ALA A 154 -9.20 5.06 11.91
N HIS A 155 -8.94 6.31 11.51
CA HIS A 155 -8.87 6.69 10.11
C HIS A 155 -7.78 5.90 9.37
N VAL A 156 -8.13 5.34 8.22
CA VAL A 156 -7.20 4.52 7.43
C VAL A 156 -6.05 5.37 6.86
N LEU A 157 -6.29 6.65 6.60
CA LEU A 157 -5.24 7.61 6.22
C LEU A 157 -4.70 8.35 7.44
N HIS A 158 -3.38 8.50 7.47
CA HIS A 158 -2.67 9.27 8.48
C HIS A 158 -1.54 10.08 7.82
N ASP A 159 -1.30 11.30 8.28
CA ASP A 159 -0.27 12.18 7.69
C ASP A 159 1.14 11.59 7.84
N SER A 160 1.38 10.80 8.89
CA SER A 160 2.67 10.10 9.05
C SER A 160 2.98 9.16 7.87
N ILE A 161 1.99 8.40 7.39
CA ILE A 161 2.16 7.50 6.23
C ILE A 161 2.47 8.30 4.97
N ILE A 162 1.75 9.41 4.77
CA ILE A 162 1.95 10.28 3.61
C ILE A 162 3.34 10.91 3.64
N ASN A 163 3.74 11.44 4.80
CA ASN A 163 5.04 12.07 4.98
C ASN A 163 6.17 11.04 4.84
N GLU A 164 6.02 9.85 5.40
CA GLU A 164 7.00 8.77 5.31
C GLU A 164 7.27 8.38 3.85
N VAL A 165 6.21 8.10 3.08
CA VAL A 165 6.33 7.78 1.65
C VAL A 165 6.95 8.94 0.87
N ASN A 166 6.50 10.18 1.09
CA ASN A 166 6.95 11.33 0.31
C ASN A 166 8.35 11.84 0.73
N SER A 167 8.88 11.39 1.86
CA SER A 167 10.24 11.71 2.33
C SER A 167 11.28 10.65 1.97
N ASP A 168 10.83 9.49 1.47
CA ASP A 168 11.72 8.43 0.98
C ASP A 168 12.22 8.76 -0.44
N ASP A 169 13.50 9.10 -0.56
CA ASP A 169 14.15 9.40 -1.84
C ASP A 169 14.13 8.20 -2.82
N GLU A 170 13.91 6.97 -2.32
CA GLU A 170 13.77 5.76 -3.14
C GLU A 170 12.31 5.48 -3.55
N ALA A 171 11.34 6.29 -3.11
CA ALA A 171 9.94 6.11 -3.46
C ALA A 171 9.67 6.45 -4.93
N THR A 172 9.05 5.52 -5.63
CA THR A 172 8.70 5.65 -7.05
C THR A 172 7.27 6.14 -7.27
N TRP A 173 6.59 6.54 -6.21
CA TRP A 173 5.20 6.99 -6.21
C TRP A 173 4.96 8.08 -5.16
N VAL A 174 3.86 8.80 -5.32
CA VAL A 174 3.48 9.93 -4.46
C VAL A 174 2.26 9.55 -3.64
N ALA A 175 2.33 9.79 -2.33
CA ALA A 175 1.22 9.64 -1.41
C ALA A 175 0.43 10.94 -1.24
N HIS A 176 -0.87 10.85 -0.99
CA HIS A 176 -1.73 11.98 -0.65
C HIS A 176 -2.91 11.59 0.23
N ARG A 177 -3.63 12.59 0.73
CA ARG A 177 -4.96 12.39 1.30
C ARG A 177 -5.95 12.05 0.18
N SER A 178 -6.13 10.75 -0.06
CA SER A 178 -7.06 10.26 -1.07
C SER A 178 -8.51 10.60 -0.70
N PRO A 179 -9.28 11.30 -1.56
CA PRO A 179 -10.68 11.63 -1.28
C PRO A 179 -11.56 10.40 -1.04
N VAL A 180 -11.16 9.24 -1.58
CA VAL A 180 -11.87 7.97 -1.40
C VAL A 180 -11.75 7.46 0.04
N PHE A 181 -10.68 7.82 0.75
CA PHE A 181 -10.31 7.23 2.05
C PHE A 181 -10.13 8.24 3.18
N GLU A 182 -10.23 9.54 2.91
CA GLU A 182 -9.99 10.60 3.91
C GLU A 182 -10.88 10.48 5.15
N SER A 183 -12.14 10.09 4.99
CA SER A 183 -13.10 9.89 6.10
C SER A 183 -13.39 8.41 6.39
N VAL A 184 -12.55 7.50 5.90
CA VAL A 184 -12.77 6.04 6.02
C VAL A 184 -11.95 5.48 7.16
N THR A 185 -12.56 4.64 8.01
CA THR A 185 -11.84 3.92 9.07
C THR A 185 -11.16 2.66 8.55
N ILE A 186 -10.23 2.08 9.32
CA ILE A 186 -9.57 0.82 8.96
C ILE A 186 -10.59 -0.31 8.75
N ALA A 187 -11.58 -0.44 9.63
CA ALA A 187 -12.64 -1.43 9.54
C ALA A 187 -13.41 -1.27 8.23
N GLN A 188 -13.80 -0.04 7.90
CA GLN A 188 -14.52 0.29 6.67
C GLN A 188 -13.65 0.08 5.41
N ALA A 189 -12.36 0.37 5.49
CA ALA A 189 -11.44 0.09 4.39
C ALA A 189 -11.31 -1.42 4.15
N LYS A 190 -11.21 -2.22 5.23
CA LYS A 190 -11.16 -3.69 5.15
C LYS A 190 -12.41 -4.29 4.54
N THR A 191 -13.60 -3.69 4.69
CA THR A 191 -14.80 -4.20 4.02
C THR A 191 -14.75 -4.09 2.49
N LYS A 192 -13.82 -3.30 1.92
CA LYS A 192 -13.58 -3.23 0.47
C LYS A 192 -12.60 -4.31 -0.02
N LEU A 193 -11.86 -4.94 0.88
CA LEU A 193 -10.79 -5.90 0.58
C LEU A 193 -11.33 -7.34 0.64
N GLY A 194 -12.13 -7.68 -0.37
CA GLY A 194 -12.90 -8.92 -0.42
C GLY A 194 -12.23 -10.09 -1.14
N ALA A 195 -10.97 -9.98 -1.59
CA ALA A 195 -10.33 -11.11 -2.25
C ALA A 195 -9.71 -12.03 -1.20
N VAL A 196 -10.19 -13.27 -1.12
CA VAL A 196 -9.72 -14.24 -0.11
C VAL A 196 -8.72 -15.22 -0.72
N GLY A 197 -7.82 -15.74 0.12
CA GLY A 197 -6.82 -16.74 -0.31
C GLY A 197 -5.66 -16.18 -1.14
N ILE A 198 -5.49 -14.86 -1.19
CA ILE A 198 -4.37 -14.19 -1.88
C ILE A 198 -3.05 -14.54 -1.18
N LYS A 199 -2.08 -15.04 -1.95
CA LYS A 199 -0.76 -15.44 -1.45
C LYS A 199 0.35 -14.88 -2.33
N ARG A 200 1.48 -14.52 -1.73
CA ARG A 200 2.73 -14.25 -2.47
C ARG A 200 3.50 -15.55 -2.61
N THR A 201 3.76 -15.97 -3.84
CA THR A 201 4.45 -17.24 -4.14
C THR A 201 5.90 -17.03 -4.59
N GLY A 202 6.31 -15.79 -4.89
CA GLY A 202 7.68 -15.49 -5.31
C GLY A 202 8.06 -16.07 -6.67
N VAL A 203 7.06 -16.37 -7.52
CA VAL A 203 7.29 -16.88 -8.86
C VAL A 203 7.69 -15.71 -9.77
N HIS A 204 8.96 -15.68 -10.16
CA HIS A 204 9.53 -14.64 -11.02
C HIS A 204 9.93 -15.22 -12.37
N THR A 205 8.99 -15.25 -13.32
CA THR A 205 9.29 -15.56 -14.72
C THR A 205 9.31 -14.27 -15.52
N ARG A 206 10.51 -13.72 -15.76
CA ARG A 206 10.66 -12.47 -16.52
C ARG A 206 10.34 -12.69 -17.99
N ALA A 207 9.56 -11.80 -18.59
CA ALA A 207 9.34 -11.83 -20.02
C ALA A 207 10.62 -11.34 -20.75
N THR A 208 11.13 -12.13 -21.70
CA THR A 208 12.37 -11.81 -22.42
C THR A 208 12.16 -10.99 -23.69
N ASN A 209 10.95 -11.01 -24.27
CA ASN A 209 10.64 -10.40 -25.57
C ASN A 209 9.35 -9.55 -25.56
N ALA A 210 8.95 -9.01 -24.40
CA ALA A 210 7.79 -8.14 -24.30
C ALA A 210 8.11 -6.73 -24.83
N PRO A 211 7.19 -6.03 -25.51
CA PRO A 211 7.36 -4.60 -25.77
C PRO A 211 7.42 -3.85 -24.44
N ASP A 212 8.19 -2.76 -24.39
CA ASP A 212 8.36 -1.98 -23.16
C ASP A 212 7.04 -1.46 -22.59
N ASN A 213 6.08 -1.15 -23.47
CA ASN A 213 4.78 -0.59 -23.11
C ASN A 213 3.67 -1.27 -23.90
N PHE A 214 2.54 -1.51 -23.24
CA PHE A 214 1.31 -2.00 -23.85
C PHE A 214 0.12 -1.49 -23.06
N ASP A 215 -0.95 -1.11 -23.75
CA ASP A 215 -2.19 -0.67 -23.15
C ASP A 215 -3.38 -1.22 -23.94
N SER A 216 -4.20 -2.06 -23.30
CA SER A 216 -5.40 -2.63 -23.90
C SER A 216 -6.37 -1.55 -24.39
N ARG A 217 -6.40 -0.37 -23.75
CA ARG A 217 -7.25 0.76 -24.15
C ARG A 217 -6.85 1.34 -25.51
N THR A 218 -5.56 1.29 -25.83
CA THR A 218 -5.03 1.74 -27.13
C THR A 218 -5.09 0.62 -28.16
N GLN A 219 -4.79 -0.63 -27.75
CA GLN A 219 -4.80 -1.79 -28.63
C GLN A 219 -6.23 -2.15 -29.10
N TRP A 220 -7.22 -2.04 -28.22
CA TRP A 220 -8.62 -2.28 -28.53
C TRP A 220 -9.50 -1.10 -28.08
N PRO A 221 -9.47 0.03 -28.81
CA PRO A 221 -10.16 1.24 -28.41
C PRO A 221 -11.65 1.00 -28.17
N GLY A 222 -12.15 1.37 -26.98
CA GLY A 222 -13.55 1.23 -26.60
C GLY A 222 -13.96 -0.14 -26.05
N CYS A 223 -13.07 -1.14 -26.00
CA CYS A 223 -13.39 -2.43 -25.38
C CYS A 223 -12.94 -2.55 -23.91
N VAL A 224 -12.14 -1.62 -23.41
CA VAL A 224 -11.85 -1.53 -21.97
C VAL A 224 -12.87 -0.56 -21.37
N HIS A 225 -13.77 -1.10 -20.56
CA HIS A 225 -14.88 -0.33 -20.00
C HIS A 225 -14.46 0.62 -18.86
N PRO A 226 -15.22 1.71 -18.62
CA PRO A 226 -14.91 2.70 -17.59
C PRO A 226 -14.72 2.12 -16.18
N VAL A 227 -14.04 2.89 -15.34
CA VAL A 227 -13.83 2.57 -13.92
C VAL A 227 -15.16 2.51 -13.18
N ARG A 228 -15.30 1.52 -12.29
CA ARG A 228 -16.52 1.31 -11.50
C ARG A 228 -16.27 1.50 -10.00
N ASN A 229 -17.33 1.31 -9.20
CA ASN A 229 -17.29 1.50 -7.76
C ASN A 229 -18.00 0.36 -7.01
N GLN A 230 -17.24 -0.46 -6.28
CA GLN A 230 -17.80 -1.50 -5.39
C GLN A 230 -18.37 -0.94 -4.08
N GLN A 231 -18.15 0.35 -3.80
CA GLN A 231 -18.57 1.02 -2.58
C GLN A 231 -18.18 0.25 -1.30
N SER A 232 -19.10 -0.05 -0.37
CA SER A 232 -18.79 -0.59 0.96
C SER A 232 -18.94 -2.12 1.07
N CYS A 233 -18.85 -2.84 -0.04
CA CYS A 233 -18.98 -4.29 -0.11
C CYS A 233 -17.67 -4.94 -0.56
N GLY A 234 -17.32 -6.09 0.04
CA GLY A 234 -16.14 -6.87 -0.31
C GLY A 234 -16.33 -7.66 -1.60
N SER A 235 -16.82 -7.00 -2.65
CA SER A 235 -17.14 -7.60 -3.94
C SER A 235 -16.09 -7.34 -5.02
N CYS A 236 -14.87 -6.95 -4.65
CA CYS A 236 -13.79 -6.71 -5.62
C CYS A 236 -13.55 -7.90 -6.56
N TRP A 237 -13.65 -9.12 -6.03
CA TRP A 237 -13.57 -10.38 -6.79
C TRP A 237 -14.64 -10.46 -7.89
N ALA A 238 -15.87 -10.02 -7.60
CA ALA A 238 -16.95 -10.01 -8.58
C ALA A 238 -16.77 -8.90 -9.61
N PHE A 239 -16.28 -7.73 -9.19
CA PHE A 239 -16.00 -6.60 -10.08
C PHE A 239 -14.89 -6.95 -11.07
N ALA A 240 -13.73 -7.39 -10.59
CA ALA A 240 -12.60 -7.69 -11.45
C ALA A 240 -12.94 -8.81 -12.45
N ALA A 241 -13.55 -9.91 -12.00
CA ALA A 241 -13.97 -11.01 -12.88
C ALA A 241 -14.99 -10.55 -13.95
N SER A 242 -16.05 -9.81 -13.55
CA SER A 242 -17.09 -9.35 -14.49
C SER A 242 -16.59 -8.30 -15.47
N GLU A 243 -15.74 -7.37 -15.04
CA GLU A 243 -15.11 -6.36 -15.89
C GLU A 243 -14.17 -7.00 -16.92
N VAL A 244 -13.34 -7.97 -16.49
CA VAL A 244 -12.44 -8.68 -17.40
C VAL A 244 -13.23 -9.45 -18.44
N LEU A 245 -14.26 -10.19 -18.05
CA LEU A 245 -15.08 -10.93 -19.03
C LEU A 245 -15.82 -9.98 -19.98
N SER A 246 -16.31 -8.84 -19.49
CA SER A 246 -16.93 -7.79 -20.33
C SER A 246 -15.97 -7.31 -21.42
N ASP A 247 -14.76 -6.91 -21.02
CA ASP A 247 -13.74 -6.42 -21.94
C ASP A 247 -13.35 -7.50 -22.97
N ARG A 248 -13.18 -8.74 -22.51
CA ARG A 248 -12.82 -9.87 -23.37
C ARG A 248 -13.89 -10.25 -24.37
N ILE A 249 -15.18 -10.14 -24.02
CA ILE A 249 -16.29 -10.35 -24.95
C ILE A 249 -16.23 -9.30 -26.07
N CYS A 250 -16.01 -8.02 -25.74
CA CYS A 250 -15.85 -6.96 -26.75
C CYS A 250 -14.64 -7.23 -27.66
N ILE A 251 -13.49 -7.58 -27.08
CA ILE A 251 -12.27 -7.86 -27.83
C ILE A 251 -12.45 -9.06 -28.76
N ALA A 252 -12.91 -10.20 -28.24
CA ALA A 252 -13.02 -11.44 -28.99
C ALA A 252 -14.11 -11.37 -30.08
N SER A 253 -15.20 -10.65 -29.82
CA SER A 253 -16.27 -10.43 -30.79
C SER A 253 -15.94 -9.34 -31.82
N LYS A 254 -14.77 -8.71 -31.74
CA LYS A 254 -14.38 -7.55 -32.56
C LYS A 254 -15.44 -6.44 -32.51
N LYS A 255 -15.91 -6.10 -31.30
CA LYS A 255 -16.94 -5.10 -30.99
C LYS A 255 -18.36 -5.43 -31.45
N SER A 256 -18.61 -6.63 -31.99
CA SER A 256 -19.98 -7.01 -32.36
C SER A 256 -20.87 -7.32 -31.16
N VAL A 257 -20.27 -7.67 -30.02
CA VAL A 257 -20.93 -7.82 -28.73
C VAL A 257 -20.18 -6.95 -27.71
N ASP A 258 -20.81 -5.85 -27.31
CA ASP A 258 -20.28 -4.92 -26.32
C ASP A 258 -21.24 -4.85 -25.12
N VAL A 259 -20.83 -5.43 -23.99
CA VAL A 259 -21.70 -5.62 -22.82
C VAL A 259 -20.92 -5.37 -21.54
N ILE A 260 -21.55 -4.64 -20.61
CA ILE A 260 -21.08 -4.51 -19.23
C ILE A 260 -21.81 -5.54 -18.39
N LEU A 261 -21.07 -6.48 -17.82
CA LEU A 261 -21.62 -7.58 -17.02
C LEU A 261 -21.86 -7.17 -15.56
N SER A 262 -22.80 -7.87 -14.93
CA SER A 262 -23.24 -7.58 -13.56
C SER A 262 -22.35 -8.25 -12.51
N PRO A 263 -21.56 -7.50 -11.72
CA PRO A 263 -20.96 -8.05 -10.51
C PRO A 263 -22.02 -8.39 -9.45
N GLN A 264 -23.19 -7.71 -9.46
CA GLN A 264 -24.27 -7.98 -8.51
C GLN A 264 -24.76 -9.42 -8.59
N TYR A 265 -24.83 -9.98 -9.81
CA TYR A 265 -25.29 -11.34 -9.99
C TYR A 265 -24.31 -12.35 -9.39
N LEU A 266 -23.00 -12.16 -9.53
CA LEU A 266 -22.00 -12.97 -8.81
C LEU A 266 -22.21 -12.85 -7.30
N VAL A 267 -22.35 -11.62 -6.78
CA VAL A 267 -22.54 -11.37 -5.34
C VAL A 267 -23.79 -12.07 -4.78
N ASN A 268 -24.86 -12.20 -5.57
CA ASN A 268 -26.11 -12.81 -5.12
C ASN A 268 -26.22 -14.31 -5.37
N CYS A 269 -25.61 -14.81 -6.46
CA CYS A 269 -25.88 -16.14 -6.99
C CYS A 269 -24.72 -17.11 -6.86
N ASP A 270 -23.48 -16.63 -6.69
CA ASP A 270 -22.37 -17.50 -6.36
C ASP A 270 -22.56 -18.03 -4.93
N LYS A 271 -22.68 -19.36 -4.81
CA LYS A 271 -22.88 -20.07 -3.54
C LYS A 271 -21.58 -20.59 -2.93
N VAL A 272 -20.48 -20.53 -3.67
CA VAL A 272 -19.14 -20.91 -3.20
C VAL A 272 -18.50 -19.74 -2.47
N ASP A 273 -18.63 -18.54 -3.03
CA ASP A 273 -18.17 -17.30 -2.43
C ASP A 273 -19.21 -16.70 -1.44
N HIS A 274 -18.83 -15.65 -0.73
CA HIS A 274 -19.60 -15.10 0.40
C HIS A 274 -20.10 -13.67 0.15
N GLY A 275 -20.39 -13.34 -1.10
CA GLY A 275 -20.92 -12.02 -1.47
C GLY A 275 -20.01 -10.88 -0.98
N CYS A 276 -20.55 -10.00 -0.12
CA CYS A 276 -19.80 -8.88 0.45
C CYS A 276 -18.75 -9.26 1.52
N GLN A 277 -18.72 -10.52 1.95
CA GLN A 277 -17.72 -11.02 2.91
C GLN A 277 -16.48 -11.59 2.21
N GLY A 278 -16.47 -11.55 0.88
CA GLY A 278 -15.32 -11.90 0.05
C GLY A 278 -15.52 -13.14 -0.80
N GLY A 279 -14.58 -13.36 -1.72
CA GLY A 279 -14.63 -14.42 -2.71
C GLY A 279 -13.25 -14.75 -3.30
N GLN A 280 -13.16 -15.94 -3.87
CA GLN A 280 -11.96 -16.49 -4.49
C GLN A 280 -12.03 -16.31 -6.00
N LEU A 281 -11.03 -15.66 -6.59
CA LEU A 281 -10.97 -15.38 -8.02
C LEU A 281 -11.26 -16.63 -8.88
N ALA A 282 -10.67 -17.77 -8.54
CA ALA A 282 -10.87 -19.03 -9.29
C ALA A 282 -12.32 -19.55 -9.19
N ALA A 283 -12.98 -19.39 -8.04
CA ALA A 283 -14.38 -19.77 -7.87
C ALA A 283 -15.29 -18.89 -8.74
N SER A 284 -15.02 -17.59 -8.75
CA SER A 284 -15.74 -16.61 -9.58
C SER A 284 -15.65 -16.96 -11.06
N TRP A 285 -14.46 -17.31 -11.57
CA TRP A 285 -14.31 -17.77 -12.95
C TRP A 285 -14.93 -19.15 -13.23
N SER A 286 -14.96 -20.05 -12.25
CA SER A 286 -15.74 -21.29 -12.37
C SER A 286 -17.22 -20.98 -12.54
N PHE A 287 -17.76 -20.05 -11.75
CA PHE A 287 -19.14 -19.59 -11.89
C PHE A 287 -19.40 -18.95 -13.26
N LEU A 288 -18.50 -18.08 -13.74
CA LEU A 288 -18.60 -17.48 -15.07
C LEU A 288 -18.59 -18.52 -16.19
N LYS A 289 -17.87 -19.63 -16.02
CA LYS A 289 -17.83 -20.73 -16.97
C LYS A 289 -19.10 -21.59 -16.94
N ASP A 290 -19.48 -22.07 -15.76
CA ASP A 290 -20.55 -23.04 -15.59
C ASP A 290 -21.94 -22.38 -15.71
N THR A 291 -22.11 -21.22 -15.06
CA THR A 291 -23.39 -20.51 -14.96
C THR A 291 -23.46 -19.27 -15.85
N GLY A 292 -22.42 -18.44 -15.86
CA GLY A 292 -22.44 -17.13 -16.50
C GLY A 292 -23.24 -16.09 -15.73
N ILE A 293 -23.23 -14.85 -16.24
CA ILE A 293 -23.86 -13.69 -15.60
C ILE A 293 -24.58 -12.80 -16.61
N PRO A 294 -25.65 -12.08 -16.20
CA PRO A 294 -26.33 -11.14 -17.07
C PRO A 294 -25.59 -9.80 -17.13
N THR A 295 -26.14 -8.87 -17.91
CA THR A 295 -25.63 -7.50 -17.96
C THR A 295 -25.93 -6.74 -16.67
N ASP A 296 -25.14 -5.70 -16.40
CA ASP A 296 -25.36 -4.80 -15.27
C ASP A 296 -26.73 -4.10 -15.34
N LYS A 297 -27.23 -3.81 -16.54
CA LYS A 297 -28.59 -3.31 -16.74
C LYS A 297 -29.66 -4.29 -16.24
N CYS A 298 -29.45 -5.59 -16.47
CA CYS A 298 -30.38 -6.64 -16.04
C CYS A 298 -30.33 -6.85 -14.52
N ALA A 299 -29.14 -6.85 -13.92
CA ALA A 299 -28.94 -6.96 -12.48
C ALA A 299 -28.07 -5.80 -11.97
N PRO A 300 -28.66 -4.62 -11.71
CA PRO A 300 -27.91 -3.44 -11.25
C PRO A 300 -27.24 -3.64 -9.91
N TYR A 301 -26.07 -3.03 -9.72
CA TYR A 301 -25.32 -3.13 -8.48
C TYR A 301 -25.90 -2.28 -7.34
N TYR A 302 -26.24 -2.93 -6.22
CA TYR A 302 -26.75 -2.29 -5.00
C TYR A 302 -26.07 -2.81 -3.72
N SER A 303 -25.34 -3.93 -3.78
CA SER A 303 -24.69 -4.51 -2.60
C SER A 303 -23.65 -3.59 -1.96
N GLY A 304 -23.11 -2.64 -2.71
CA GLY A 304 -22.22 -1.60 -2.21
C GLY A 304 -22.87 -0.70 -1.16
N GLU A 305 -24.17 -0.44 -1.29
CA GLU A 305 -24.96 0.38 -0.37
C GLU A 305 -25.52 -0.46 0.78
N THR A 306 -26.07 -1.63 0.47
CA THR A 306 -26.69 -2.52 1.48
C THR A 306 -25.67 -3.27 2.32
N LYS A 307 -24.41 -3.33 1.87
CA LYS A 307 -23.29 -4.08 2.45
C LYS A 307 -23.56 -5.59 2.55
N LYS A 308 -24.55 -6.10 1.81
CA LYS A 308 -25.01 -7.49 1.86
C LYS A 308 -25.32 -8.02 0.47
N ALA A 309 -25.16 -9.31 0.28
CA ALA A 309 -25.75 -10.01 -0.85
C ALA A 309 -27.28 -9.95 -0.75
N GLY A 310 -27.94 -9.79 -1.89
CA GLY A 310 -29.38 -9.94 -1.99
C GLY A 310 -29.78 -11.32 -2.49
N GLN A 311 -31.02 -11.45 -2.93
CA GLN A 311 -31.53 -12.72 -3.46
C GLN A 311 -31.04 -12.94 -4.89
N CYS A 312 -30.70 -14.18 -5.21
CA CYS A 312 -30.44 -14.59 -6.58
C CYS A 312 -31.75 -14.57 -7.38
N SER A 313 -31.76 -13.87 -8.51
CA SER A 313 -32.95 -13.68 -9.35
C SER A 313 -32.64 -14.05 -10.80
N ASN A 314 -33.51 -14.82 -11.43
CA ASN A 314 -33.46 -15.15 -12.86
C ASN A 314 -34.33 -14.20 -13.71
N GLN A 315 -34.58 -12.99 -13.20
CA GLN A 315 -35.36 -11.95 -13.85
C GLN A 315 -34.59 -10.63 -13.81
N CYS A 316 -34.61 -9.89 -14.92
CA CYS A 316 -33.99 -8.57 -14.99
C CYS A 316 -34.82 -7.54 -14.24
N ALA A 317 -34.15 -6.63 -13.53
CA ALA A 317 -34.79 -5.55 -12.77
C ALA A 317 -35.59 -4.58 -13.66
N ASP A 318 -35.20 -4.44 -14.93
CA ASP A 318 -35.88 -3.62 -15.93
C ASP A 318 -36.98 -4.37 -16.71
N GLY A 319 -37.26 -5.63 -16.35
CA GLY A 319 -38.24 -6.48 -17.04
C GLY A 319 -37.78 -7.01 -18.40
N SER A 320 -36.54 -6.75 -18.83
CA SER A 320 -36.00 -7.27 -20.08
C SER A 320 -35.77 -8.79 -20.04
N SER A 321 -35.51 -9.38 -21.21
CA SER A 321 -35.22 -10.81 -21.32
C SER A 321 -33.93 -11.17 -20.59
N PHE A 322 -34.02 -12.14 -19.69
CA PHE A 322 -32.87 -12.65 -18.95
C PHE A 322 -31.92 -13.42 -19.87
N LYS A 323 -30.71 -12.90 -20.08
CA LYS A 323 -29.64 -13.49 -20.89
C LYS A 323 -28.37 -13.58 -20.07
N LEU A 324 -27.71 -14.73 -20.11
CA LEU A 324 -26.42 -14.98 -19.46
C LEU A 324 -25.27 -14.97 -20.47
N PHE A 325 -24.16 -14.38 -20.07
CA PHE A 325 -22.88 -14.38 -20.79
C PHE A 325 -21.89 -15.21 -19.99
N LYS A 326 -21.14 -16.07 -20.69
CA LYS A 326 -20.29 -17.10 -20.09
C LYS A 326 -18.84 -16.99 -20.53
N ALA A 327 -17.95 -17.53 -19.71
CA ALA A 327 -16.65 -18.00 -20.18
C ALA A 327 -16.80 -19.42 -20.76
N SER A 328 -16.06 -19.75 -21.81
CA SER A 328 -15.94 -21.13 -22.31
C SER A 328 -14.91 -21.93 -21.51
N SER A 329 -13.87 -21.25 -21.00
CA SER A 329 -12.85 -21.82 -20.13
C SER A 329 -12.20 -20.71 -19.29
N TYR A 330 -11.51 -21.12 -18.22
CA TYR A 330 -10.64 -20.24 -17.44
C TYR A 330 -9.32 -20.96 -17.11
N LYS A 331 -8.27 -20.19 -16.86
CA LYS A 331 -6.95 -20.69 -16.47
C LYS A 331 -6.32 -19.79 -15.41
N LEU A 332 -5.43 -20.39 -14.63
CA LEU A 332 -4.56 -19.68 -13.68
C LEU A 332 -3.25 -19.34 -14.38
N LEU A 333 -2.81 -18.09 -14.29
CA LEU A 333 -1.49 -17.67 -14.76
C LEU A 333 -0.56 -17.47 -13.56
N ARG A 334 0.75 -17.57 -13.80
CA ARG A 334 1.78 -17.28 -12.80
C ARG A 334 2.96 -16.57 -13.43
N GLY A 335 3.36 -15.46 -12.80
CA GLY A 335 4.52 -14.70 -13.17
C GLY A 335 4.33 -13.84 -14.43
N GLU A 336 5.23 -12.88 -14.58
CA GLU A 336 5.16 -11.81 -15.57
C GLU A 336 5.03 -12.33 -17.02
N ALA A 337 5.83 -13.33 -17.42
CA ALA A 337 5.84 -13.81 -18.80
C ALA A 337 4.47 -14.30 -19.29
N GLN A 338 3.78 -15.11 -18.48
CA GLN A 338 2.45 -15.63 -18.85
C GLN A 338 1.38 -14.53 -18.87
N MET A 339 1.48 -13.58 -17.94
CA MET A 339 0.56 -12.44 -17.86
C MET A 339 0.69 -11.54 -19.08
N ILE A 340 1.92 -11.19 -19.48
CA ILE A 340 2.17 -10.39 -20.68
C ILE A 340 1.61 -11.09 -21.91
N GLU A 341 1.95 -12.38 -22.10
CA GLU A 341 1.50 -13.15 -23.26
C GLU A 341 -0.03 -13.15 -23.38
N ASP A 342 -0.73 -13.42 -22.26
CA ASP A 342 -2.20 -13.49 -22.27
C ASP A 342 -2.83 -12.11 -22.51
N ILE A 343 -2.30 -11.05 -21.90
CA ILE A 343 -2.82 -9.70 -22.11
C ILE A 343 -2.64 -9.25 -23.56
N GLN A 344 -1.48 -9.50 -24.18
CA GLN A 344 -1.22 -9.13 -25.58
C GLN A 344 -2.20 -9.78 -26.55
N GLN A 345 -2.55 -11.03 -26.31
CA GLN A 345 -3.37 -11.81 -27.22
C GLN A 345 -4.86 -11.60 -26.97
N HIS A 346 -5.26 -11.51 -25.70
CA HIS A 346 -6.66 -11.67 -25.30
C HIS A 346 -7.22 -10.50 -24.48
N GLY A 347 -6.39 -9.52 -24.11
CA GLY A 347 -6.81 -8.35 -23.35
C GLY A 347 -6.74 -8.52 -21.82
N PRO A 348 -7.45 -7.66 -21.07
CA PRO A 348 -7.29 -7.55 -19.62
C PRO A 348 -7.40 -8.87 -18.85
N ILE A 349 -6.79 -8.94 -17.66
CA ILE A 349 -6.81 -10.11 -16.77
C ILE A 349 -7.21 -9.72 -15.35
N GLU A 350 -7.75 -10.67 -14.59
CA GLU A 350 -8.04 -10.48 -13.17
C GLU A 350 -6.83 -10.90 -12.33
N VAL A 351 -6.48 -10.07 -11.35
CA VAL A 351 -5.40 -10.36 -10.41
C VAL A 351 -5.82 -10.04 -8.98
N GLY A 352 -5.24 -10.76 -8.03
CA GLY A 352 -5.33 -10.48 -6.61
C GLY A 352 -3.99 -10.06 -6.03
N PHE A 353 -3.98 -9.04 -5.17
CA PHE A 353 -2.78 -8.59 -4.46
C PHE A 353 -3.09 -8.21 -3.01
N MET A 354 -2.04 -8.19 -2.20
CA MET A 354 -2.10 -7.77 -0.80
C MET A 354 -2.11 -6.23 -0.72
N VAL A 355 -3.14 -5.69 -0.09
CA VAL A 355 -3.27 -4.25 0.14
C VAL A 355 -2.73 -3.92 1.52
N TYR A 356 -1.70 -3.08 1.53
CA TYR A 356 -1.16 -2.46 2.74
C TYR A 356 -1.77 -1.08 2.92
N ARG A 357 -1.64 -0.53 4.13
CA ARG A 357 -2.31 0.71 4.48
C ARG A 357 -1.82 1.92 3.69
N ASP A 358 -0.54 1.98 3.37
CA ASP A 358 0.05 3.03 2.53
C ASP A 358 -0.59 3.12 1.13
N PHE A 359 -1.04 2.00 0.56
CA PHE A 359 -1.74 1.99 -0.72
C PHE A 359 -3.01 2.85 -0.73
N MET A 360 -3.68 3.03 0.42
CA MET A 360 -4.87 3.89 0.52
C MET A 360 -4.54 5.35 0.21
N ALA A 361 -3.27 5.75 0.39
CA ALA A 361 -2.77 7.08 0.09
C ALA A 361 -2.25 7.23 -1.34
N TYR A 362 -2.38 6.23 -2.22
CA TYR A 362 -1.83 6.29 -3.57
C TYR A 362 -2.44 7.46 -4.39
N LYS A 363 -1.56 8.31 -4.93
CA LYS A 363 -1.92 9.38 -5.88
C LYS A 363 -1.48 9.06 -7.30
N SER A 364 -0.20 8.75 -7.50
CA SER A 364 0.42 8.59 -8.82
C SER A 364 1.81 7.95 -8.72
N GLY A 365 2.35 7.47 -9.84
CA GLY A 365 3.69 6.86 -9.91
C GLY A 365 3.63 5.34 -9.79
N VAL A 366 4.77 4.66 -9.67
CA VAL A 366 4.82 3.21 -9.56
C VAL A 366 4.79 2.79 -8.10
N TYR A 367 3.67 2.26 -7.64
CA TYR A 367 3.51 1.79 -6.27
C TYR A 367 4.46 0.61 -5.96
N THR A 368 5.18 0.77 -4.85
CA THR A 368 5.90 -0.27 -4.12
C THR A 368 5.58 -0.05 -2.65
N HIS A 369 5.24 -1.09 -1.92
CA HIS A 369 4.93 -0.96 -0.49
C HIS A 369 6.13 -0.40 0.27
N ARG A 370 5.88 0.59 1.13
CA ARG A 370 6.88 1.26 1.98
C ARG A 370 6.57 1.13 3.46
N THR A 371 5.30 1.23 3.85
CA THR A 371 4.92 1.32 5.27
C THR A 371 3.47 0.92 5.53
N GLY A 372 3.13 0.75 6.81
CA GLY A 372 1.76 0.48 7.24
C GLY A 372 1.35 -1.00 7.16
N ALA A 373 0.37 -1.37 7.99
CA ALA A 373 -0.04 -2.76 8.16
C ALA A 373 -0.74 -3.36 6.92
N LEU A 374 -0.63 -4.69 6.78
CA LEU A 374 -1.45 -5.46 5.84
C LEU A 374 -2.93 -5.34 6.21
N LEU A 375 -3.76 -4.89 5.27
CA LEU A 375 -5.19 -4.73 5.49
C LEU A 375 -6.00 -5.91 4.97
N GLY A 376 -5.60 -6.51 3.84
CA GLY A 376 -6.30 -7.66 3.26
C GLY A 376 -5.92 -7.93 1.80
N GLY A 377 -6.66 -8.83 1.16
CA GLY A 377 -6.54 -9.11 -0.27
C GLY A 377 -7.54 -8.29 -1.09
N HIS A 378 -7.11 -7.79 -2.23
CA HIS A 378 -7.96 -7.05 -3.17
C HIS A 378 -7.82 -7.59 -4.58
N ALA A 379 -8.93 -7.65 -5.32
CA ALA A 379 -8.96 -8.11 -6.70
C ALA A 379 -9.19 -6.93 -7.65
N VAL A 380 -8.42 -6.88 -8.72
CA VAL A 380 -8.35 -5.77 -9.68
C VAL A 380 -8.11 -6.27 -11.09
N LYS A 381 -8.26 -5.38 -12.07
CA LYS A 381 -8.08 -5.69 -13.50
C LYS A 381 -6.78 -5.08 -14.02
N ILE A 382 -5.85 -5.90 -14.52
CA ILE A 382 -4.68 -5.40 -15.24
C ILE A 382 -5.06 -5.17 -16.70
N VAL A 383 -4.77 -3.97 -17.21
CA VAL A 383 -5.08 -3.57 -18.60
C VAL A 383 -3.83 -3.37 -19.46
N GLY A 384 -2.64 -3.37 -18.87
CA GLY A 384 -1.40 -3.12 -19.60
C GLY A 384 -0.16 -3.07 -18.70
N TRP A 385 0.95 -2.64 -19.27
CA TRP A 385 2.22 -2.43 -18.57
C TRP A 385 3.04 -1.33 -19.24
N GLY A 386 4.06 -0.88 -18.55
CA GLY A 386 5.03 0.07 -19.08
C GLY A 386 6.32 0.10 -18.29
N VAL A 387 7.14 1.08 -18.60
CA VAL A 387 8.30 1.50 -17.81
C VAL A 387 8.15 2.98 -17.52
N ASP A 388 8.13 3.34 -16.22
CA ASP A 388 8.09 4.73 -15.83
C ASP A 388 9.42 5.38 -16.18
N LYS A 389 9.38 6.45 -16.99
CA LYS A 389 10.60 7.09 -17.49
C LYS A 389 11.35 7.89 -16.43
N ALA A 390 10.66 8.38 -15.40
CA ALA A 390 11.28 9.18 -14.35
C ALA A 390 12.05 8.29 -13.37
N SER A 391 11.47 7.16 -12.96
CA SER A 391 12.09 6.23 -12.02
C SER A 391 12.75 5.00 -12.68
N ASN A 392 12.68 4.88 -14.00
CA ASN A 392 13.10 3.69 -14.76
C ASN A 392 12.50 2.37 -14.22
N THR A 393 11.29 2.45 -13.65
CA THR A 393 10.66 1.32 -12.95
C THR A 393 9.61 0.65 -13.84
N PRO A 394 9.72 -0.66 -14.11
CA PRO A 394 8.68 -1.40 -14.83
C PRO A 394 7.41 -1.51 -13.97
N TYR A 395 6.25 -1.33 -14.59
CA TYR A 395 4.96 -1.37 -13.89
C TYR A 395 3.89 -2.14 -14.66
N TRP A 396 2.87 -2.59 -13.93
CA TRP A 396 1.55 -2.96 -14.44
C TRP A 396 0.61 -1.76 -14.37
N THR A 397 -0.22 -1.54 -15.40
CA THR A 397 -1.32 -0.57 -15.36
C THR A 397 -2.59 -1.29 -14.93
N VAL A 398 -3.18 -0.83 -13.83
CA VAL A 398 -4.25 -1.55 -13.15
C VAL A 398 -5.46 -0.64 -12.99
N GLN A 399 -6.62 -1.13 -13.44
CA GLN A 399 -7.92 -0.51 -13.22
C GLN A 399 -8.48 -0.97 -11.87
N ASN A 400 -8.79 -0.01 -10.99
CA ASN A 400 -9.36 -0.28 -9.68
C ASN A 400 -10.90 -0.19 -9.70
N SER A 401 -11.55 -0.59 -8.61
CA SER A 401 -13.00 -0.63 -8.42
C SER A 401 -13.48 0.39 -7.37
N TRP A 402 -12.77 1.51 -7.22
CA TRP A 402 -12.98 2.53 -6.18
C TRP A 402 -13.23 3.94 -6.73
N THR A 403 -13.97 4.06 -7.84
CA THR A 403 -14.26 5.33 -8.56
C THR A 403 -13.05 5.95 -9.27
N GLU A 404 -13.33 6.88 -10.19
CA GLU A 404 -12.33 7.64 -10.95
C GLU A 404 -11.53 8.63 -10.11
N THR A 405 -11.97 8.96 -8.88
CA THR A 405 -11.25 9.90 -8.01
C THR A 405 -10.09 9.24 -7.26
N PHE A 406 -9.96 7.92 -7.33
CA PHE A 406 -8.81 7.20 -6.80
C PHE A 406 -7.61 7.30 -7.76
N GLY A 407 -6.43 7.64 -7.24
CA GLY A 407 -5.18 7.56 -8.00
C GLY A 407 -5.20 8.31 -9.33
N GLU A 408 -4.84 7.62 -10.40
CA GLU A 408 -4.65 8.17 -11.75
C GLU A 408 -5.94 8.02 -12.60
N GLY A 409 -7.04 8.61 -12.15
CA GLY A 409 -8.34 8.51 -12.83
C GLY A 409 -9.03 7.18 -12.62
N GLY A 410 -8.90 6.60 -11.43
CA GLY A 410 -9.37 5.25 -11.07
C GLY A 410 -8.37 4.14 -11.37
N PHE A 411 -7.22 4.48 -11.92
CA PHE A 411 -6.11 3.57 -12.18
C PHE A 411 -4.98 3.75 -11.16
N PHE A 412 -4.14 2.73 -11.08
CA PHE A 412 -2.84 2.83 -10.43
C PHE A 412 -1.79 2.04 -11.21
N ARG A 413 -0.52 2.33 -10.92
CA ARG A 413 0.61 1.56 -11.43
C ARG A 413 1.31 0.87 -10.26
N ILE A 414 1.65 -0.40 -10.42
CA ILE A 414 2.34 -1.21 -9.40
C ILE A 414 3.56 -1.88 -10.00
N ALA A 415 4.64 -1.98 -9.23
CA ALA A 415 5.90 -2.54 -9.72
C ALA A 415 5.74 -3.95 -10.31
N ARG A 416 6.29 -4.14 -11.51
CA ARG A 416 6.25 -5.38 -12.30
C ARG A 416 7.59 -6.11 -12.26
N GLY A 417 7.56 -7.43 -12.37
CA GLY A 417 8.73 -8.31 -12.47
C GLY A 417 9.32 -8.73 -11.12
N ARG A 418 8.67 -8.36 -10.01
CA ARG A 418 9.11 -8.64 -8.62
C ARG A 418 7.99 -9.14 -7.72
N ASP A 419 6.85 -9.53 -8.30
CA ASP A 419 5.66 -10.00 -7.58
C ASP A 419 5.31 -9.07 -6.41
N GLU A 420 5.32 -7.75 -6.68
CA GLU A 420 5.07 -6.71 -5.68
C GLU A 420 3.69 -6.94 -5.07
N CYS A 421 3.63 -7.05 -3.74
CA CYS A 421 2.41 -7.39 -3.02
C CYS A 421 1.69 -8.68 -3.50
N GLY A 422 2.37 -9.59 -4.21
CA GLY A 422 1.77 -10.82 -4.73
C GLY A 422 0.93 -10.66 -6.00
N ILE A 423 1.00 -9.50 -6.68
CA ILE A 423 0.19 -9.16 -7.87
C ILE A 423 0.39 -10.14 -9.05
N GLU A 424 1.51 -10.88 -9.08
CA GLU A 424 1.86 -11.84 -10.16
C GLU A 424 1.61 -13.30 -9.76
N SER A 425 1.11 -13.53 -8.53
CA SER A 425 0.89 -14.86 -7.96
C SER A 425 -0.56 -15.36 -8.07
N ASN A 426 -1.54 -14.46 -8.08
CA ASN A 426 -2.96 -14.80 -7.99
C ASN A 426 -3.69 -14.28 -9.22
N VAL A 427 -3.43 -14.88 -10.38
CA VAL A 427 -3.92 -14.39 -11.66
C VAL A 427 -4.91 -15.38 -12.25
N VAL A 428 -6.07 -14.89 -12.63
CA VAL A 428 -7.10 -15.66 -13.32
C VAL A 428 -7.53 -14.95 -14.58
N THR A 429 -7.75 -15.74 -15.62
CA THR A 429 -8.17 -15.26 -16.93
C THR A 429 -9.10 -16.28 -17.57
N GLY A 430 -9.84 -15.89 -18.58
CA GLY A 430 -10.70 -16.81 -19.31
C GLY A 430 -10.99 -16.39 -20.73
N THR A 431 -11.56 -17.33 -21.47
CA THR A 431 -11.97 -17.16 -22.86
C THR A 431 -13.49 -16.98 -22.88
N PRO A 432 -14.05 -15.94 -23.52
CA PRO A 432 -15.50 -15.78 -23.62
C PRO A 432 -16.13 -16.91 -24.45
N ALA A 433 -17.40 -17.21 -24.18
CA ALA A 433 -18.25 -18.01 -25.06
C ALA A 433 -19.07 -17.04 -25.94
N LEU A 434 -18.73 -16.95 -27.23
CA LEU A 434 -19.37 -16.04 -28.19
C LEU A 434 -20.61 -16.64 -28.85
#